data_AF-A0A7S0P265-F1
#
_entry.id   AF-A0A7S0P265-F1
#
_cell.length_a   1.000
_cell.length_b   1.000
_cell.length_c   1.000
_cell.angle_alpha   90.00
_cell.angle_beta   90.00
_cell.angle_gamma   90.00
#
_symmetry.space_group_name_H-M   'P 1'
#
loop_
_entity.id
_entity.type
_entity.pdbx_description
1 polymer ?
#
loop_
_entity_poly.entity_id
_entity_poly.type
_entity_poly.pdbx_seq_one_letter_code
_entity_poly.pdbx_strand_id
1 'polypeptide(L)'
;GVRHVIDICRHIELHWEEQLGNRKANVIYASVAQTMQRRGRTGRTNDGTCWRLLPRRDYETLVPHEKAALVLQPLREECLKLLCSQDLLEGPKTTMRFLQQCIEPPFGQTVYNAMKGLAVMRLIEDSEQERVAVTPLGQLIEQLPL
;
A
#
# COMPACT_ATOMS: atom_id res chain seq x y z
N GLY A 1 27.69 -17.72 1.00
CA GLY A 1 26.26 -17.38 1.00
C GLY A 1 25.59 -17.83 2.29
N VAL A 2 24.38 -17.34 2.57
CA VAL A 2 23.53 -17.80 3.70
C VAL A 2 23.18 -19.27 3.51
N ARG A 3 23.39 -20.12 4.52
CA ARG A 3 23.07 -21.56 4.49
C ARG A 3 21.81 -21.92 5.27
N HIS A 4 21.49 -21.17 6.31
CA HIS A 4 20.33 -21.42 7.16
C HIS A 4 19.46 -20.18 7.25
N VAL A 5 18.16 -20.38 7.06
CA VAL A 5 17.12 -19.38 7.28
C VAL A 5 16.23 -19.90 8.41
N ILE A 6 15.97 -19.06 9.40
CA ILE A 6 14.97 -19.32 10.44
C ILE A 6 13.82 -18.36 10.15
N ASP A 7 12.67 -18.90 9.77
CA ASP A 7 11.49 -18.15 9.38
C ASP A 7 10.39 -18.31 10.43
N ILE A 8 10.09 -17.23 11.15
CA ILE A 8 9.00 -17.20 12.14
C ILE A 8 7.60 -17.15 11.50
N CYS A 9 7.53 -17.07 10.16
CA CYS A 9 6.29 -16.98 9.38
C CYS A 9 5.38 -15.80 9.78
N ARG A 10 5.96 -14.74 10.37
CA ARG A 10 5.30 -13.48 10.72
C ARG A 10 5.90 -12.31 9.97
N HIS A 11 5.14 -11.24 9.83
CA HIS A 11 5.64 -9.92 9.44
C HIS A 11 4.79 -8.83 10.09
N ILE A 12 5.32 -7.61 10.08
CA ILE A 12 4.58 -6.41 10.45
C ILE A 12 3.89 -5.90 9.18
N GLU A 13 2.58 -5.72 9.25
CA GLU A 13 1.77 -5.07 8.24
C GLU A 13 1.20 -3.77 8.83
N LEU A 14 1.31 -2.66 8.09
CA LEU A 14 0.83 -1.35 8.52
C LEU A 14 -0.57 -1.10 7.96
N HIS A 15 -1.54 -0.84 8.82
CA HIS A 15 -2.92 -0.53 8.44
C HIS A 15 -3.23 0.91 8.81
N TRP A 16 -3.89 1.64 7.93
CA TRP A 16 -4.43 2.96 8.26
C TRP A 16 -5.67 2.85 9.16
N GLU A 17 -5.67 3.57 10.28
CA GLU A 17 -6.80 3.66 11.21
C GLU A 17 -7.41 5.06 11.15
N GLU A 18 -8.51 5.21 10.40
CA GLU A 18 -9.11 6.52 10.10
C GLU A 18 -9.51 7.30 11.35
N GLN A 19 -10.00 6.61 12.40
CA GLN A 19 -10.43 7.23 13.65
C GLN A 19 -9.30 7.92 14.41
N LEU A 20 -8.07 7.39 14.29
CA LEU A 20 -6.89 7.94 14.96
C LEU A 20 -6.02 8.79 14.03
N GLY A 21 -6.29 8.77 12.73
CA GLY A 21 -5.49 9.47 11.73
C GLY A 21 -4.04 8.99 11.68
N ASN A 22 -3.77 7.72 12.01
CA ASN A 22 -2.42 7.16 12.06
C ASN A 22 -2.34 5.74 11.48
N ARG A 23 -1.12 5.22 11.35
CA ARG A 23 -0.85 3.84 10.94
C ARG A 23 -0.68 2.97 12.18
N LYS A 24 -1.38 1.83 12.20
CA LYS A 24 -1.26 0.78 13.21
C LYS A 24 -0.41 -0.37 12.68
N ALA A 25 0.59 -0.77 13.45
CA ALA A 25 1.44 -1.93 13.16
C ALA A 25 0.80 -3.21 13.69
N ASN A 26 0.48 -4.14 12.79
CA ASN A 26 -0.08 -5.44 13.12
C ASN A 26 0.94 -6.54 12.84
N VAL A 27 1.20 -7.40 13.83
CA VAL A 27 2.01 -8.61 13.60
C VAL A 27 1.10 -9.72 13.10
N ILE A 28 1.20 -10.04 11.82
CA ILE A 28 0.35 -11.03 11.15
C ILE A 28 1.18 -12.17 10.57
N TYR A 29 0.51 -13.25 10.15
CA TYR A 29 1.19 -14.31 9.39
C TYR A 29 1.68 -13.79 8.04
N ALA A 30 2.84 -14.25 7.61
CA ALA A 30 3.36 -14.00 6.26
C ALA A 30 2.60 -14.82 5.21
N SER A 31 2.52 -14.30 3.99
CA SER A 31 1.96 -15.03 2.84
C SER A 31 2.85 -16.22 2.45
N VAL A 32 2.29 -17.20 1.74
CA VAL A 32 3.06 -18.29 1.14
C VAL A 32 4.18 -17.73 0.26
N ALA A 33 3.89 -16.72 -0.57
CA ALA A 33 4.87 -16.04 -1.40
C ALA A 33 6.03 -15.45 -0.57
N GLN A 34 5.75 -14.73 0.52
CA GLN A 34 6.76 -14.19 1.42
C GLN A 34 7.64 -15.28 2.04
N THR A 35 7.05 -16.37 2.54
CA THR A 35 7.85 -17.47 3.12
C THR A 35 8.71 -18.19 2.08
N MET A 36 8.28 -18.23 0.80
CA MET A 36 9.07 -18.77 -0.30
C MET A 36 10.22 -17.83 -0.67
N GLN A 37 9.99 -16.51 -0.67
CA GLN A 37 11.05 -15.51 -0.84
C GLN A 37 12.11 -15.60 0.25
N ARG A 38 11.71 -15.85 1.51
CA ARG A 38 12.62 -16.08 2.64
C ARG A 38 13.41 -17.38 2.46
N ARG A 39 12.76 -18.47 2.07
CA ARG A 39 13.44 -19.73 1.70
C ARG A 39 14.50 -19.50 0.61
N GLY A 40 14.19 -18.69 -0.40
CA GLY A 40 15.12 -18.33 -1.48
C GLY A 40 16.34 -17.51 -1.04
N ARG A 41 16.46 -17.14 0.25
CA ARG A 41 17.67 -16.50 0.80
C ARG A 41 18.80 -17.49 1.07
N THR A 42 18.50 -18.77 1.21
CA THR A 42 19.49 -19.87 1.23
C THR A 42 19.48 -20.63 -0.10
N GLY A 43 20.45 -21.53 -0.33
CA GLY A 43 20.47 -22.37 -1.53
C GLY A 43 21.04 -21.71 -2.80
N ARG A 44 21.64 -20.52 -2.71
CA ARG A 44 22.19 -19.78 -3.88
C ARG A 44 23.51 -20.34 -4.39
N THR A 45 24.40 -20.69 -3.48
CA THR A 45 25.78 -21.11 -3.81
C THR A 45 26.09 -22.54 -3.39
N ASN A 46 25.36 -23.05 -2.40
CA ASN A 46 25.47 -24.41 -1.86
C ASN A 46 24.09 -24.79 -1.31
N ASP A 47 23.89 -26.07 -1.03
CA ASP A 47 22.70 -26.56 -0.33
C ASP A 47 22.47 -25.79 0.98
N GLY A 48 21.20 -25.61 1.31
CA GLY A 48 20.82 -24.91 2.52
C GLY A 48 19.41 -25.22 2.98
N THR A 49 19.11 -24.82 4.21
CA THR A 49 17.91 -25.24 4.94
C THR A 49 17.12 -24.02 5.41
N CYS A 50 15.81 -24.07 5.21
CA CYS A 50 14.87 -23.08 5.76
C CYS A 50 14.01 -23.76 6.82
N TRP A 51 14.15 -23.31 8.07
CA TRP A 51 13.39 -23.79 9.22
C TRP A 51 12.22 -22.85 9.46
N ARG A 52 10.99 -23.35 9.26
CA ARG A 52 9.78 -22.58 9.52
C ARG A 52 9.24 -22.89 10.91
N LEU A 53 9.09 -21.87 11.75
CA LEU A 53 8.53 -21.99 13.10
C LEU A 53 7.00 -21.90 13.06
N LEU A 54 6.38 -22.71 12.21
CA LEU A 54 4.93 -22.80 12.02
C LEU A 54 4.53 -24.25 11.73
N PRO A 55 3.57 -24.84 12.46
CA PRO A 55 3.07 -26.17 12.16
C PRO A 55 2.56 -26.26 10.72
N ARG A 56 2.74 -27.42 10.08
CA ARG A 56 2.35 -27.63 8.68
C ARG A 56 0.87 -27.34 8.42
N ARG A 57 -0.02 -27.78 9.33
CA ARG A 57 -1.46 -27.50 9.26
C ARG A 57 -1.77 -26.00 9.22
N ASP A 58 -1.00 -25.18 9.95
CA ASP A 58 -1.20 -23.73 9.99
C ASP A 58 -0.58 -23.08 8.74
N TYR A 59 0.57 -23.60 8.28
CA TYR A 59 1.20 -23.17 7.03
C TYR A 59 0.27 -23.38 5.81
N GLU A 60 -0.47 -24.48 5.77
CA GLU A 60 -1.43 -24.80 4.71
C GLU A 60 -2.65 -23.87 4.71
N THR A 61 -2.87 -23.09 5.78
CA THR A 61 -3.93 -22.07 5.87
C THR A 61 -3.47 -20.66 5.50
N LEU A 62 -2.17 -20.46 5.21
CA LEU A 62 -1.65 -19.15 4.85
C LEU A 62 -2.21 -18.65 3.52
N VAL A 63 -2.46 -17.35 3.45
CA VAL A 63 -2.85 -16.70 2.20
C VAL A 63 -1.73 -16.84 1.15
N PRO A 64 -2.05 -17.04 -0.13
CA PRO A 64 -1.03 -17.24 -1.16
C PRO A 64 -0.16 -15.99 -1.35
N HIS A 65 -0.77 -14.80 -1.30
CA HIS A 65 -0.15 -13.49 -1.51
C HIS A 65 -0.64 -12.49 -0.46
N GLU A 66 0.21 -11.51 -0.15
CA GLU A 66 -0.12 -10.33 0.64
C GLU A 66 -1.15 -9.43 -0.07
N LYS A 67 -1.85 -8.60 0.72
CA LYS A 67 -2.74 -7.57 0.18
C LYS A 67 -1.93 -6.48 -0.51
N ALA A 68 -2.50 -5.84 -1.53
CA ALA A 68 -1.89 -4.68 -2.15
C ALA A 68 -1.75 -3.53 -1.14
N ALA A 69 -0.61 -2.82 -1.17
CA ALA A 69 -0.39 -1.65 -0.30
C ALA A 69 -1.49 -0.58 -0.47
N LEU A 70 -2.04 -0.46 -1.68
CA LEU A 70 -3.10 0.47 -2.05
C LEU A 70 -4.38 0.29 -1.21
N VAL A 71 -4.69 -0.91 -0.73
CA VAL A 71 -5.89 -1.14 0.11
C VAL A 71 -5.65 -0.93 1.60
N LEU A 72 -4.40 -0.71 2.03
CA LEU A 72 -4.02 -0.63 3.44
C LEU A 72 -3.71 0.80 3.93
N GLN A 73 -3.74 1.79 3.04
CA GLN A 73 -3.22 3.14 3.29
C GLN A 73 -4.24 4.24 2.90
N PRO A 74 -4.06 5.49 3.37
CA PRO A 74 -5.06 6.57 3.19
C PRO A 74 -5.05 7.25 1.81
N LEU A 75 -4.23 6.81 0.86
CA LEU A 75 -4.20 7.24 -0.54
C LEU A 75 -3.98 8.73 -0.86
N ARG A 76 -3.67 9.58 0.13
CA ARG A 76 -3.47 11.04 -0.10
C ARG A 76 -2.33 11.31 -1.07
N GLU A 77 -1.21 10.63 -0.88
CA GLU A 77 -0.02 10.78 -1.71
C GLU A 77 -0.28 10.27 -3.13
N GLU A 78 -0.90 9.11 -3.26
CA GLU A 78 -1.27 8.52 -4.54
C GLU A 78 -2.26 9.41 -5.30
N CYS A 79 -3.28 9.93 -4.63
CA CYS A 79 -4.25 10.85 -5.24
C CYS A 79 -3.57 12.16 -5.68
N LEU A 80 -2.67 12.72 -4.86
CA LEU A 80 -1.95 13.95 -5.22
C LEU A 80 -1.04 13.74 -6.43
N LYS A 81 -0.25 12.65 -6.46
CA LYS A 81 0.58 12.28 -7.62
C LYS A 81 -0.23 12.13 -8.89
N LEU A 82 -1.39 11.47 -8.78
CA LEU A 82 -2.31 11.28 -9.88
C LEU A 82 -2.86 12.61 -10.42
N LEU A 83 -3.23 13.56 -9.55
CA LEU A 83 -3.70 14.89 -9.96
C LEU A 83 -2.60 15.79 -10.53
N CYS A 84 -1.35 15.62 -10.08
CA CYS A 84 -0.19 16.33 -10.64
C CYS A 84 0.28 15.74 -11.97
N SER A 85 -0.16 14.53 -12.33
CA SER A 85 0.20 13.92 -13.61
C SER A 85 -0.48 14.67 -14.76
N GLN A 86 0.32 15.26 -15.65
CA GLN A 86 -0.10 16.34 -16.57
C GLN A 86 -1.18 15.95 -17.58
N ASP A 87 -1.48 14.65 -17.75
CA ASP A 87 -2.31 14.16 -18.87
C ASP A 87 -3.40 13.14 -18.48
N LEU A 88 -3.54 12.79 -17.18
CA LEU A 88 -4.32 11.60 -16.83
C LEU A 88 -5.62 11.89 -16.08
N LEU A 89 -5.62 12.81 -15.12
CA LEU A 89 -6.74 12.95 -14.19
C LEU A 89 -7.00 14.40 -13.82
N GLU A 90 -8.23 14.83 -14.07
CA GLU A 90 -8.60 16.23 -13.89
C GLU A 90 -9.23 16.50 -12.50
N GLY A 91 -9.62 15.47 -11.74
CA GLY A 91 -10.30 15.66 -10.46
C GLY A 91 -10.70 14.39 -9.71
N PRO A 92 -11.54 14.50 -8.67
CA PRO A 92 -11.88 13.38 -7.78
C PRO A 92 -12.54 12.19 -8.49
N LYS A 93 -13.49 12.47 -9.40
CA LYS A 93 -14.25 11.42 -10.10
C LYS A 93 -13.38 10.61 -11.06
N THR A 94 -12.54 11.29 -11.84
CA THR A 94 -11.61 10.64 -12.77
C THR A 94 -10.58 9.83 -12.00
N THR A 95 -10.02 10.39 -10.92
CA THR A 95 -9.08 9.70 -10.01
C THR A 95 -9.69 8.42 -9.42
N MET A 96 -10.92 8.51 -8.91
CA MET A 96 -11.63 7.34 -8.41
C MET A 96 -11.84 6.29 -9.51
N ARG A 97 -12.30 6.70 -10.69
CA ARG A 97 -12.50 5.79 -11.83
C ARG A 97 -11.21 5.07 -12.24
N PHE A 98 -10.09 5.78 -12.24
CA PHE A 98 -8.78 5.20 -12.55
C PHE A 98 -8.36 4.17 -11.50
N LEU A 99 -8.44 4.50 -10.21
CA LEU A 99 -8.07 3.58 -9.13
C LEU A 99 -8.96 2.33 -9.07
N GLN A 100 -10.21 2.42 -9.54
CA GLN A 100 -11.09 1.25 -9.67
C GLN A 100 -10.68 0.26 -10.78
N GLN A 101 -9.69 0.61 -11.62
CA GLN A 101 -9.15 -0.28 -12.65
C GLN A 101 -7.95 -1.12 -12.16
N CYS A 102 -7.49 -0.92 -10.92
CA CYS A 102 -6.39 -1.70 -10.35
C CYS A 102 -6.76 -3.18 -10.16
N ILE A 103 -5.74 -4.06 -10.15
CA ILE A 103 -5.91 -5.51 -9.89
C ILE A 103 -6.63 -5.75 -8.56
N GLU A 104 -6.25 -5.00 -7.52
CA GLU A 104 -6.95 -4.93 -6.25
C GLU A 104 -7.35 -3.46 -6.02
N PRO A 105 -8.59 -3.06 -6.35
CA PRO A 105 -9.01 -1.68 -6.26
C PRO A 105 -9.18 -1.25 -4.80
N PRO A 106 -8.82 0.00 -4.45
CA PRO A 106 -9.04 0.52 -3.11
C PRO A 106 -10.53 0.79 -2.86
N PHE A 107 -10.91 0.86 -1.58
CA PHE A 107 -12.25 1.27 -1.20
C PHE A 107 -12.52 2.71 -1.65
N GLY A 108 -13.67 2.94 -2.30
CA GLY A 108 -14.06 4.28 -2.76
C GLY A 108 -14.09 5.31 -1.63
N GLN A 109 -14.48 4.90 -0.42
CA GLN A 109 -14.44 5.75 0.77
C GLN A 109 -13.03 6.24 1.11
N THR A 110 -12.01 5.38 0.93
CA THR A 110 -10.61 5.76 1.16
C THR A 110 -10.17 6.82 0.17
N VAL A 111 -10.53 6.69 -1.12
CA VAL A 111 -10.25 7.70 -2.15
C VAL A 111 -10.96 9.02 -1.84
N TYR A 112 -12.23 8.95 -1.43
CA TYR A 112 -12.99 10.14 -1.03
C TYR A 112 -12.34 10.85 0.17
N ASN A 113 -11.96 10.12 1.21
CA ASN A 113 -11.28 10.66 2.39
C ASN A 113 -9.93 11.26 2.02
N ALA A 114 -9.21 10.65 1.08
CA ALA A 114 -7.95 11.16 0.56
C ALA A 114 -8.14 12.54 -0.07
N MET A 115 -9.09 12.66 -1.01
CA MET A 115 -9.41 13.92 -1.70
C MET A 115 -9.84 15.02 -0.72
N LYS A 116 -10.73 14.68 0.22
CA LYS A 116 -11.13 15.62 1.28
C LYS A 116 -9.94 16.07 2.13
N GLY A 117 -9.04 15.14 2.47
CA GLY A 117 -7.82 15.45 3.20
C GLY A 117 -6.91 16.41 2.44
N LEU A 118 -6.72 16.21 1.12
CA LEU A 118 -5.93 17.10 0.28
C LEU A 118 -6.52 18.52 0.22
N ALA A 119 -7.85 18.65 0.12
CA ALA A 119 -8.53 19.95 0.14
C ALA A 119 -8.37 20.65 1.50
N VAL A 120 -8.55 19.93 2.62
CA VAL A 120 -8.33 20.46 3.97
C VAL A 120 -6.90 20.95 4.18
N MET A 121 -5.91 20.24 3.63
CA MET A 121 -4.49 20.65 3.66
C MET A 121 -4.15 21.76 2.65
N ARG A 122 -5.14 22.24 1.88
CA ARG A 122 -4.97 23.24 0.81
C ARG A 122 -3.95 22.83 -0.25
N LEU A 123 -3.83 21.54 -0.51
CA LEU A 123 -2.99 21.02 -1.60
C LEU A 123 -3.74 21.06 -2.93
N ILE A 124 -5.06 20.98 -2.88
CA ILE A 124 -5.97 21.12 -4.01
C ILE A 124 -7.07 22.14 -3.67
N GLU A 125 -7.70 22.72 -4.68
CA GLU A 125 -8.89 23.57 -4.49
C GLU A 125 -10.06 22.77 -3.91
N ASP A 126 -10.81 23.38 -3.00
CA ASP A 126 -12.03 22.79 -2.44
C ASP A 126 -13.17 22.95 -3.44
N SER A 127 -13.34 21.95 -4.29
CA SER A 127 -14.34 21.95 -5.36
C SER A 127 -14.87 20.53 -5.58
N GLU A 128 -16.19 20.39 -5.60
CA GLU A 128 -16.88 19.15 -6.00
C GLU A 128 -16.96 18.99 -7.52
N GLN A 129 -16.34 19.90 -8.28
CA GLN A 129 -16.38 19.89 -9.73
C GLN A 129 -15.61 18.69 -10.31
N GLU A 130 -15.89 18.40 -11.59
CA GLU A 130 -15.18 17.34 -12.33
C GLU A 130 -13.69 17.64 -12.48
N ARG A 131 -13.33 18.93 -12.43
CA ARG A 131 -11.97 19.42 -12.44
C ARG A 131 -11.61 20.07 -11.12
N VAL A 132 -10.41 19.78 -10.62
CA VAL A 132 -9.84 20.39 -9.42
C VAL A 132 -8.42 20.82 -9.73
N ALA A 133 -8.10 22.09 -9.48
CA ALA A 133 -6.74 22.58 -9.63
C ALA A 133 -5.89 22.16 -8.42
N VAL A 134 -4.69 21.64 -8.71
CA VAL A 134 -3.65 21.46 -7.70
C VAL A 134 -3.01 22.81 -7.41
N THR A 135 -2.90 23.17 -6.14
CA THR A 135 -2.27 24.42 -5.72
C THR A 135 -0.74 24.36 -5.92
N PRO A 136 -0.03 25.51 -5.93
CA PRO A 136 1.43 25.52 -5.94
C PRO A 136 2.06 24.74 -4.77
N LEU A 137 1.39 24.73 -3.60
CA LEU A 137 1.82 23.93 -2.45
C LEU A 137 1.64 22.42 -2.73
N GLY A 138 0.52 22.02 -3.32
CA GLY A 138 0.29 20.64 -3.72
C GLY A 138 1.33 20.13 -4.71
N GLN A 139 1.68 20.94 -5.71
CA GLN A 139 2.74 20.65 -6.68
C GLN A 139 4.10 20.50 -5.99
N LEU A 140 4.41 21.36 -5.03
CA LEU A 140 5.66 21.27 -4.26
C LEU A 140 5.72 20.00 -3.41
N ILE A 141 4.64 19.68 -2.67
CA ILE A 141 4.57 18.49 -1.81
C ILE A 141 4.72 17.21 -2.64
N GLU A 142 4.15 17.15 -3.84
CA GLU A 142 4.26 15.99 -4.73
C GLU A 142 5.71 15.69 -5.13
N GLN A 143 6.56 16.72 -5.26
CA GLN A 143 7.97 16.57 -5.62
C GLN A 143 8.86 16.11 -4.47
N LEU A 144 8.34 16.03 -3.24
CA LEU A 144 9.10 15.62 -2.07
C LEU A 144 9.00 14.10 -1.82
N PRO A 145 10.09 13.40 -1.50
CA PRO A 145 10.08 11.98 -1.16
C PRO A 145 9.65 11.80 0.31
N LEU A 146 8.38 12.07 0.62
CA LEU A 146 7.80 12.03 1.97
C LEU A 146 7.15 10.68 2.30
#